data_AF-K9K9G2-F1
#
_entry.id   AF-K9K9G2-F1
#
_cell.length_a   1.000
_cell.length_b   1.000
_cell.length_c   1.000
_cell.angle_alpha   90.00
_cell.angle_beta   90.00
_cell.angle_gamma   90.00
#
_symmetry.space_group_name_H-M   'P 1'
#
loop_
_entity.id
_entity.type
_entity.pdbx_description
1 polymer ?
#
loop_
_entity_poly.entity_id
_entity_poly.type
_entity_poly.pdbx_seq_one_letter_code
_entity_poly.pdbx_strand_id
1 'polypeptide(L)' 'IVAKASKNLMSTQSLGIVFGPTLLRAENETGNMAIHMVYQNQIAELMLSEYSKIFGSEED' A
#
# COMPACT_ATOMS: atom_id res chain seq x y z
N ILE A 1 6.61 -0.13 -10.67
CA ILE A 1 6.66 1.34 -10.39
C ILE A 1 7.71 1.65 -9.33
N VAL A 2 7.68 0.98 -8.18
CA VAL A 2 8.69 1.08 -7.11
C VAL A 2 10.12 0.85 -7.62
N ALA A 3 10.36 -0.17 -8.46
CA ALA A 3 11.69 -0.42 -9.04
C ALA A 3 12.25 0.71 -9.93
N LYS A 4 11.42 1.69 -10.32
CA LYS A 4 11.83 2.87 -11.09
C LYS A 4 11.77 4.17 -10.26
N ALA A 5 11.85 4.07 -8.93
CA ALA A 5 11.82 5.19 -7.99
C ALA A 5 12.80 6.32 -8.36
N SER A 6 13.99 5.99 -8.88
CA SER A 6 14.98 6.99 -9.31
C SER A 6 14.54 7.87 -10.49
N LYS A 7 13.55 7.44 -11.27
CA LYS A 7 13.01 8.20 -12.42
C LYS A 7 11.66 8.85 -12.14
N ASN A 8 10.82 8.20 -11.34
CA ASN A 8 9.46 8.68 -11.03
C ASN A 8 9.34 9.32 -9.65
N LEU A 9 10.40 9.28 -8.83
CA LEU A 9 10.48 9.83 -7.48
C LEU A 9 9.43 9.25 -6.50
N MET A 10 8.82 8.12 -6.84
CA MET A 10 7.82 7.47 -6.00
C MET A 10 8.47 6.40 -5.12
N SER A 11 8.17 6.44 -3.83
CA SER A 11 8.51 5.39 -2.87
C SER A 11 7.31 4.49 -2.61
N THR A 12 7.51 3.38 -1.89
CA THR A 12 6.41 2.55 -1.42
C THR A 12 5.43 3.34 -0.54
N GLN A 13 5.93 4.26 0.28
CA GLN A 13 5.12 5.13 1.13
C GLN A 13 4.26 6.09 0.31
N SER A 14 4.84 6.77 -0.68
CA SER A 14 4.07 7.70 -1.51
C SER A 14 3.00 6.98 -2.34
N LEU A 15 3.26 5.73 -2.75
CA LEU A 15 2.25 4.88 -3.38
C LEU A 15 1.20 4.39 -2.38
N GLY A 16 1.58 4.02 -1.16
CA GLY A 16 0.66 3.61 -0.09
C GLY A 16 -0.33 4.72 0.27
N ILE A 17 0.11 5.98 0.34
CA ILE A 17 -0.75 7.13 0.59
C ILE A 17 -1.77 7.36 -0.53
N VAL A 18 -1.38 7.17 -1.79
CA VAL A 18 -2.27 7.40 -2.95
C VAL A 18 -3.24 6.24 -3.15
N PHE A 19 -2.74 5.01 -3.04
CA PHE A 19 -3.51 3.80 -3.33
C PHE A 19 -4.24 3.24 -2.10
N GLY A 20 -3.78 3.50 -0.88
CA GLY A 20 -4.44 3.06 0.36
C GLY A 20 -5.92 3.46 0.42
N PRO A 21 -6.27 4.77 0.32
CA PRO A 21 -7.66 5.22 0.28
C PRO A 21 -8.46 4.62 -0.88
N THR A 22 -7.86 4.53 -2.07
CA THR A 22 -8.54 4.10 -3.29
C THR A 22 -8.85 2.60 -3.28
N LEU A 23 -7.93 1.78 -2.79
CA LEU A 23 -8.05 0.32 -2.79
C LEU A 23 -8.85 -0.21 -1.59
N LEU A 24 -8.75 0.45 -0.42
CA LEU A 24 -9.36 -0.04 0.81
C LEU A 24 -10.64 0.73 1.22
N ARG A 25 -10.96 1.85 0.55
CA ARG A 25 -12.19 2.65 0.78
C ARG A 25 -12.44 2.99 2.26
N ALA A 26 -11.39 3.26 3.04
CA ALA A 26 -11.53 3.46 4.48
C ALA A 26 -12.26 4.76 4.87
N GLU A 27 -12.50 5.67 3.92
CA GLU A 27 -13.30 6.90 4.13
C GLU A 27 -14.76 6.61 4.51
N ASN A 28 -15.28 5.43 4.18
CA ASN A 28 -16.65 5.00 4.49
C ASN A 28 -16.74 4.16 5.78
N GLU A 29 -15.62 3.86 6.46
CA GLU A 29 -15.64 3.07 7.70
C GLU A 29 -16.01 3.93 8.91
N THR A 30 -16.96 3.43 9.72
CA THR A 30 -17.41 4.10 10.93
C THR A 30 -16.36 3.91 12.04
N GLY A 31 -15.50 4.91 12.25
CA GLY A 31 -14.42 4.84 13.23
C GLY A 31 -13.53 6.08 13.25
N ASN A 32 -12.39 6.01 13.96
CA ASN A 32 -11.43 7.12 13.99
C ASN A 32 -10.69 7.20 12.64
N MET A 33 -11.08 8.16 11.80
CA MET A 33 -10.53 8.39 10.47
C MET A 33 -8.99 8.41 10.42
N ALA A 34 -8.33 8.97 11.44
CA ALA A 34 -6.87 9.02 11.48
C ALA A 34 -6.25 7.62 11.59
N ILE A 35 -6.88 6.71 12.33
CA ILE A 35 -6.41 5.34 12.50
C ILE A 35 -6.63 4.55 11.21
N HIS A 36 -7.81 4.67 10.60
CA HIS A 36 -8.12 4.03 9.33
C HIS A 36 -7.17 4.47 8.21
N MET A 37 -6.81 5.76 8.17
CA MET A 37 -5.83 6.29 7.22
C MET A 37 -4.42 5.71 7.40
N VAL A 38 -4.00 5.45 8.64
CA VAL A 38 -2.69 4.82 8.89
C VAL A 38 -2.73 3.35 8.48
N TYR A 39 -3.79 2.62 8.85
CA TYR A 39 -3.90 1.20 8.52
C TYR A 39 -3.95 0.93 7.02
N GLN A 40 -4.74 1.69 6.26
CA GLN A 40 -4.82 1.50 4.81
C GLN A 40 -3.47 1.74 4.11
N ASN A 41 -2.70 2.75 4.55
CA ASN A 41 -1.40 3.06 3.98
C ASN A 41 -0.41 1.92 4.29
N GLN A 42 -0.38 1.46 5.54
CA GLN A 42 0.48 0.35 5.97
C GLN A 42 0.15 -0.96 5.25
N ILE A 43 -1.14 -1.26 5.02
CA ILE A 43 -1.55 -2.45 4.28
C ILE A 43 -1.10 -2.35 2.82
N ALA A 44 -1.32 -1.20 2.16
CA ALA A 44 -0.87 -1.00 0.79
C ALA A 44 0.66 -1.09 0.65
N GLU A 45 1.40 -0.53 1.61
CA GLU A 45 2.86 -0.65 1.67
C GLU A 45 3.32 -2.10 1.83
N LEU A 46 2.71 -2.86 2.75
CA LEU A 46 3.05 -4.25 3.00
C LEU A 46 2.80 -5.12 1.76
N MET A 47 1.67 -4.91 1.09
CA MET A 47 1.33 -5.61 -0.15
C MET A 47 2.33 -5.33 -1.28
N LEU A 48 2.93 -4.15 -1.29
CA LEU A 48 3.97 -3.76 -2.26
C LEU A 48 5.36 -4.29 -1.88
N SER A 49 5.73 -4.25 -0.60
CA SER A 49 7.07 -4.66 -0.14
C SER A 49 7.22 -6.18 -0.09
N GLU A 50 6.17 -6.88 0.34
CA GLU A 50 6.15 -8.33 0.51
C GLU A 50 5.35 -9.03 -0.59
N TYR A 51 5.19 -8.38 -1.74
CA TYR A 51 4.41 -8.89 -2.87
C TYR A 51 4.75 -10.36 -3.20
N SER A 52 6.04 -10.68 -3.30
CA SER A 52 6.49 -12.04 -3.61
C SER A 52 6.19 -13.05 -2.50
N LYS A 53 6.10 -12.64 -1.24
CA LYS A 53 5.75 -13.56 -0.13
C LYS A 53 4.24 -13.74 0.01
N ILE A 54 3.47 -12.71 -0.33
CA ILE A 54 2.00 -12.71 -0.23
C ILE A 54 1.37 -13.37 -1.46
N PHE A 55 1.94 -13.13 -2.64
CA PHE A 55 1.38 -13.53 -3.94
C PHE A 55 2.31 -14.38 -4.80
N GLY A 56 3.55 -14.62 -4.38
CA GLY A 56 4.40 -15.61 -5.05
C GLY A 56 3.86 -17.00 -4.74
N SER A 57 3.49 -17.74 -5.78
CA SER A 57 3.27 -19.18 -5.69
C SER A 57 4.57 -19.87 -5.28
N GLU A 58 4.50 -20.91 -4.44
CA GLU A 58 5.63 -21.80 -4.10
C GLU A 58 6.10 -22.62 -5.32
N GLU A 59 6.62 -21.94 -6.34
CA GLU A 59 7.36 -22.58 -7.43
C GLU A 59 8.64 -21.78 -7.65
N ASP A 60 9.69 -22.26 -6.96
CA ASP A 60 11.10 -22.00 -7.28
C ASP A 60 11.47 -22.51 -8.68
#